data_AF-A0A929ILK9-F1
#
_entry.id   AF-A0A929ILK9-F1
#
_cell.length_a   1.000
_cell.length_b   1.000
_cell.length_c   1.000
_cell.angle_alpha   90.00
_cell.angle_beta   90.00
_cell.angle_gamma   90.00
#
_symmetry.space_group_name_H-M   'P 1'
#
loop_
_entity.id
_entity.type
_entity.pdbx_description
1 polymer ?
#
loop_
_entity_poly.entity_id
_entity_poly.type
_entity_poly.pdbx_seq_one_letter_code
_entity_poly.pdbx_strand_id
1 'polypeptide(L)'
;LCTTLSNEAGVSVATVEHLMAALAGCGLDNVIVEINGPELPIMDGSSEPSVFLIDCAGVVAQAAPRRAIRVLKPVSVADGASTASIEPWMGSSINIELDFETAVIGRQSLFVDMLADSFREKLSRARTFGFLHEVEALQAAGLARGGSMENAVVISGDTVLNEGGLRFDDECARHKALDCVGDLYLAGAAIIGHFHGIRPGHAINNKLLRKLLADEAAWELVDMDEVADEIDTVEARGELVRA
;
A
#
# COMPACT_ATOMS: atom_id res chain seq x y z
N LEU A 1 -3.97 0.51 -13.59
CA LEU A 1 -5.07 -0.38 -13.21
C LEU A 1 -4.72 -1.08 -11.91
N CYS A 2 -3.67 -1.91 -11.89
CA CYS A 2 -3.27 -2.65 -10.71
C CYS A 2 -1.80 -3.09 -10.78
N THR A 3 -1.30 -3.75 -9.74
CA THR A 3 -0.06 -4.50 -9.74
C THR A 3 -0.31 -5.95 -10.18
N THR A 4 0.57 -6.48 -11.04
CA THR A 4 0.45 -7.83 -11.60
C THR A 4 1.74 -8.61 -11.39
N LEU A 5 1.62 -9.82 -10.86
CA LEU A 5 2.71 -10.77 -10.77
C LEU A 5 2.69 -11.67 -12.00
N SER A 6 3.87 -12.02 -12.52
CA SER A 6 4.01 -12.94 -13.64
C SER A 6 5.19 -13.87 -13.43
N ASN A 7 5.15 -15.04 -14.07
CA ASN A 7 6.24 -16.01 -14.06
C ASN A 7 6.84 -16.21 -15.47
N GLU A 8 7.93 -16.96 -15.55
CA GLU A 8 8.64 -17.26 -16.80
C GLU A 8 7.79 -18.04 -17.81
N ALA A 9 6.74 -18.74 -17.35
CA ALA A 9 5.80 -19.47 -18.20
C ALA A 9 4.71 -18.56 -18.81
N GLY A 10 4.73 -17.25 -18.52
CA GLY A 10 3.75 -16.30 -19.02
C GLY A 10 2.39 -16.34 -18.29
N VAL A 11 2.30 -17.02 -17.16
CA VAL A 11 1.12 -16.99 -16.28
C VAL A 11 1.20 -15.75 -15.40
N SER A 12 0.06 -15.10 -15.15
CA SER A 12 -0.01 -13.89 -14.34
C SER A 12 -1.19 -13.90 -13.37
N VAL A 13 -1.03 -13.17 -12.28
CA VAL A 13 -2.08 -12.84 -11.31
C VAL A 13 -2.11 -11.33 -11.13
N ALA A 14 -3.26 -10.71 -11.41
CA ALA A 14 -3.47 -9.27 -11.30
C ALA A 14 -4.17 -8.88 -9.99
N THR A 15 -4.13 -7.58 -9.66
CA THR A 15 -4.86 -6.96 -8.54
C THR A 15 -4.39 -7.46 -7.18
N VAL A 16 -3.07 -7.59 -7.01
CA VAL A 16 -2.48 -8.14 -5.79
C VAL A 16 -2.33 -7.11 -4.66
N GLU A 17 -2.31 -5.82 -5.00
CA GLU A 17 -1.94 -4.72 -4.11
C GLU A 17 -2.80 -4.62 -2.85
N HIS A 18 -4.13 -4.78 -2.93
CA HIS A 18 -5.00 -4.64 -1.76
C HIS A 18 -4.88 -5.83 -0.81
N LEU A 19 -4.67 -7.03 -1.34
CA LEU A 19 -4.37 -8.19 -0.52
C LEU A 19 -2.99 -8.06 0.12
N MET A 20 -1.96 -7.68 -0.66
CA MET A 20 -0.61 -7.46 -0.13
C MET A 20 -0.59 -6.40 0.97
N ALA A 21 -1.38 -5.33 0.82
CA ALA A 21 -1.53 -4.31 1.86
C ALA A 21 -2.18 -4.89 3.13
N ALA A 22 -3.21 -5.73 2.99
CA ALA A 22 -3.82 -6.43 4.12
C ALA A 22 -2.85 -7.38 4.82
N LEU A 23 -2.06 -8.15 4.07
CA LEU A 23 -1.03 -9.05 4.61
C LEU A 23 0.02 -8.26 5.39
N ALA A 24 0.52 -7.16 4.81
CA ALA A 24 1.48 -6.27 5.47
C ALA A 24 0.89 -5.69 6.77
N GLY A 25 -0.31 -5.13 6.70
CA GLY A 25 -0.99 -4.49 7.82
C GLY A 25 -1.43 -5.46 8.92
N CYS A 26 -1.63 -6.74 8.61
CA CYS A 26 -1.90 -7.79 9.59
C CYS A 26 -0.65 -8.50 10.09
N GLY A 27 0.54 -8.13 9.57
CA GLY A 27 1.81 -8.74 9.95
C GLY A 27 1.96 -10.21 9.54
N LEU A 28 1.40 -10.61 8.39
CA LEU A 28 1.47 -11.99 7.90
C LEU A 28 2.66 -12.22 6.97
N ASP A 29 3.62 -13.02 7.43
CA ASP A 29 4.84 -13.29 6.67
C ASP A 29 4.74 -14.50 5.73
N ASN A 30 3.96 -15.52 6.11
CA ASN A 30 3.88 -16.79 5.36
C ASN A 30 2.41 -17.16 5.09
N VAL A 31 2.00 -17.07 3.82
CA VAL A 31 0.63 -17.37 3.37
C VAL A 31 0.66 -18.05 2.02
N ILE A 32 -0.25 -19.00 1.81
CA ILE A 32 -0.57 -19.54 0.47
C ILE A 32 -1.90 -18.93 0.04
N VAL A 33 -1.90 -18.26 -1.10
CA VAL A 33 -3.10 -17.65 -1.69
C VAL A 33 -3.49 -18.44 -2.93
N GLU A 34 -4.67 -19.07 -2.88
CA GLU A 34 -5.22 -19.82 -4.00
C GLU A 34 -6.41 -19.06 -4.59
N ILE A 35 -6.41 -18.89 -5.91
CA ILE A 35 -7.51 -18.25 -6.65
C ILE A 35 -7.90 -19.10 -7.86
N ASN A 36 -9.18 -19.02 -8.23
CA ASN A 36 -9.68 -19.61 -9.46
C ASN A 36 -9.99 -18.50 -10.47
N GLY A 37 -8.95 -17.97 -11.09
CA GLY A 37 -9.03 -16.87 -12.04
C GLY A 37 -7.67 -16.18 -12.24
N PRO A 38 -7.56 -15.25 -13.20
CA PRO A 38 -6.33 -14.52 -13.47
C PRO A 38 -6.12 -13.28 -12.57
N GLU A 39 -7.06 -12.98 -11.68
CA GLU A 39 -7.05 -11.80 -10.81
C GLU A 39 -7.62 -12.13 -9.43
N LEU A 40 -7.15 -11.41 -8.41
CA LEU A 40 -7.77 -11.42 -7.09
C LEU A 40 -9.11 -10.69 -7.12
N PRO A 41 -10.09 -11.12 -6.30
CA PRO A 41 -11.37 -10.43 -6.23
C PRO A 41 -11.17 -9.02 -5.65
N ILE A 42 -11.75 -8.02 -6.31
CA ILE A 42 -11.66 -6.62 -5.90
C ILE A 42 -12.44 -6.33 -4.59
N MET A 43 -13.34 -7.24 -4.20
CA MET A 43 -14.21 -7.10 -3.03
C MET A 43 -14.99 -5.78 -3.06
N ASP A 44 -14.82 -4.92 -2.06
CA ASP A 44 -15.44 -3.60 -1.99
C ASP A 44 -14.50 -2.47 -2.48
N GLY A 45 -13.36 -2.83 -3.07
CA GLY A 45 -12.32 -1.91 -3.52
C GLY A 45 -11.30 -1.51 -2.46
N SER A 46 -11.40 -2.05 -1.25
CA SER A 46 -10.48 -1.77 -0.14
C SER A 46 -9.82 -3.05 0.39
N SER A 47 -8.97 -2.92 1.41
CA SER A 47 -8.35 -4.06 2.10
C SER A 47 -9.20 -4.59 3.26
N GLU A 48 -10.25 -3.87 3.70
CA GLU A 48 -11.08 -4.23 4.86
C GLU A 48 -11.67 -5.65 4.75
N PRO A 49 -12.22 -6.10 3.60
CA PRO A 49 -12.69 -7.47 3.46
C PRO A 49 -11.58 -8.52 3.64
N SER A 50 -10.38 -8.26 3.13
CA SER A 50 -9.23 -9.16 3.29
C SER A 50 -8.77 -9.22 4.75
N VAL A 51 -8.73 -8.06 5.44
CA VAL A 51 -8.43 -7.98 6.87
C VAL A 51 -9.43 -8.78 7.69
N PHE A 52 -10.73 -8.65 7.39
CA PHE A 52 -11.78 -9.41 8.06
C PHE A 52 -11.62 -10.93 7.87
N LEU A 53 -11.29 -11.38 6.66
CA LEU A 53 -11.06 -12.80 6.37
C LEU A 53 -9.82 -13.33 7.10
N ILE A 54 -8.75 -12.53 7.20
CA ILE A 54 -7.55 -12.84 8.00
C ILE A 54 -7.91 -13.01 9.48
N ASP A 55 -8.71 -12.10 10.04
CA ASP A 55 -9.13 -12.17 11.44
C ASP A 55 -9.99 -13.41 11.71
N CYS A 56 -10.84 -13.79 10.77
CA CYS A 56 -11.64 -15.01 10.86
C CYS A 56 -10.77 -16.29 10.81
N ALA A 57 -9.70 -16.28 10.01
CA ALA A 57 -8.77 -17.40 9.91
C ALA A 57 -7.83 -17.50 11.12
N GLY A 58 -7.47 -16.34 11.71
CA GLY A 58 -6.52 -16.23 12.80
C GLY A 58 -5.06 -16.30 12.33
N VAL A 59 -4.15 -15.92 13.24
CA VAL A 59 -2.69 -15.92 13.01
C VAL A 59 -2.04 -17.00 13.85
N VAL A 60 -1.12 -17.76 13.26
CA VAL A 60 -0.33 -18.78 13.95
C VAL A 60 1.11 -18.34 14.02
N ALA A 61 1.62 -18.14 15.24
CA ALA A 61 3.04 -17.86 15.45
C ALA A 61 3.90 -19.06 15.02
N GLN A 62 4.99 -18.78 14.33
CA GLN A 62 5.96 -19.78 13.89
C GLN A 62 7.23 -19.67 14.75
N ALA A 63 7.90 -20.80 14.97
CA ALA A 63 9.14 -20.86 15.74
C ALA A 63 10.36 -20.37 14.93
N ALA A 64 10.29 -19.14 14.43
CA ALA A 64 11.35 -18.46 13.69
C ALA A 64 11.25 -16.95 13.93
N PRO A 65 12.38 -16.22 13.96
CA PRO A 65 12.35 -14.77 14.08
C PRO A 65 11.68 -14.16 12.85
N ARG A 66 10.85 -13.16 13.09
CA ARG A 66 10.26 -12.35 12.03
C ARG A 66 11.28 -11.32 11.58
N ARG A 67 11.55 -11.25 10.27
CA ARG A 67 12.57 -10.36 9.70
C ARG A 67 11.95 -9.19 8.95
N ALA A 68 12.67 -8.07 8.93
CA ALA A 68 12.32 -6.89 8.15
C ALA A 68 13.53 -6.34 7.38
N ILE A 69 13.25 -5.57 6.34
CA ILE A 69 14.23 -4.83 5.55
C ILE A 69 14.39 -3.46 6.19
N ARG A 70 15.56 -3.17 6.77
CA ARG A 70 15.88 -1.85 7.33
C ARG A 70 16.58 -1.00 6.30
N VAL A 71 16.10 0.22 6.06
CA VAL A 71 16.72 1.19 5.15
C VAL A 71 17.88 1.89 5.83
N LEU A 72 19.05 1.88 5.20
CA LEU A 72 20.31 2.40 5.73
C LEU A 72 20.74 3.73 5.12
N LYS A 73 20.26 4.05 3.92
CA LYS A 73 20.47 5.36 3.28
C LYS A 73 19.32 5.74 2.35
N PRO A 74 19.12 7.03 2.06
CA PRO A 74 18.06 7.47 1.17
C PRO A 74 18.17 6.89 -0.24
N VAL A 75 17.04 6.43 -0.79
CA VAL A 75 16.89 5.98 -2.17
C VAL A 75 15.69 6.71 -2.78
N SER A 76 15.86 7.28 -3.98
CA SER A 76 14.79 8.02 -4.66
C SER A 76 14.71 7.70 -6.15
N VAL A 77 13.51 7.81 -6.71
CA VAL A 77 13.22 7.68 -8.15
C VAL A 77 12.22 8.75 -8.58
N ALA A 78 12.28 9.11 -9.86
CA ALA A 78 11.32 10.01 -10.49
C ALA A 78 10.86 9.44 -11.84
N ASP A 79 9.64 9.80 -12.23
CA ASP A 79 9.08 9.58 -13.55
C ASP A 79 8.08 10.68 -13.90
N GLY A 80 8.48 11.58 -14.80
CA GLY A 80 7.72 12.81 -15.08
C GLY A 80 7.50 13.65 -13.82
N ALA A 81 6.24 13.85 -13.47
CA ALA A 81 5.83 14.61 -12.28
C ALA A 81 5.68 13.75 -11.01
N SER A 82 5.87 12.44 -11.12
CA SER A 82 5.75 11.50 -9.99
C SER A 82 7.13 11.25 -9.37
N THR A 83 7.19 11.23 -8.05
CA THR A 83 8.42 10.89 -7.30
C THR A 83 8.11 9.89 -6.20
N ALA A 84 9.06 9.00 -5.92
CA ALA A 84 9.01 8.14 -4.75
C ALA A 84 10.40 8.05 -4.12
N SER A 85 10.46 8.15 -2.80
CA SER A 85 11.69 7.99 -2.03
C SER A 85 11.45 7.16 -0.78
N ILE A 86 12.52 6.54 -0.31
CA ILE A 86 12.55 5.88 0.98
C ILE A 86 13.86 6.23 1.70
N GLU A 87 13.79 6.52 2.98
CA GLU A 87 14.93 6.92 3.80
C GLU A 87 14.96 6.23 5.16
N PRO A 88 16.12 6.20 5.85
CA PRO A 88 16.22 5.62 7.18
C PRO A 88 15.25 6.29 8.15
N TRP A 89 14.53 5.48 8.91
CA TRP A 89 13.55 5.94 9.89
C TRP A 89 13.46 4.94 11.05
N MET A 90 13.10 5.44 12.24
CA MET A 90 12.82 4.59 13.39
C MET A 90 11.38 4.08 13.28
N GLY A 91 11.23 2.83 12.85
CA GLY A 91 9.93 2.24 12.53
C GLY A 91 9.56 2.37 11.05
N SER A 92 8.26 2.27 10.76
CA SER A 92 7.74 2.30 9.40
C SER A 92 6.77 3.47 9.25
N SER A 93 6.94 4.30 8.23
CA SER A 93 5.98 5.38 7.96
C SER A 93 5.82 5.64 6.47
N ILE A 94 4.66 6.17 6.10
CA ILE A 94 4.31 6.55 4.73
C ILE A 94 3.81 7.99 4.74
N ASN A 95 4.38 8.81 3.88
CA ASN A 95 3.84 10.09 3.48
C ASN A 95 3.48 10.03 2.00
N ILE A 96 2.31 10.55 1.65
CA ILE A 96 1.89 10.69 0.27
C ILE A 96 1.33 12.08 -0.01
N GLU A 97 1.52 12.52 -1.24
CA GLU A 97 0.97 13.77 -1.75
C GLU A 97 0.25 13.53 -3.06
N LEU A 98 -1.01 13.95 -3.12
CA LEU A 98 -1.84 13.94 -4.31
C LEU A 98 -1.95 15.36 -4.87
N ASP A 99 -2.07 15.45 -6.21
CA ASP A 99 -2.26 16.71 -6.94
C ASP A 99 -3.18 16.42 -8.13
N PHE A 100 -4.49 16.34 -7.87
CA PHE A 100 -5.53 16.14 -8.87
C PHE A 100 -6.24 17.47 -9.20
N GLU A 101 -6.67 17.60 -10.45
CA GLU A 101 -7.35 18.82 -10.92
C GLU A 101 -8.77 18.97 -10.35
N THR A 102 -9.49 17.86 -10.15
CA THR A 102 -10.84 17.89 -9.56
C THR A 102 -10.81 18.40 -8.12
N ALA A 103 -11.77 19.24 -7.75
CA ALA A 103 -11.88 19.76 -6.39
C ALA A 103 -12.24 18.68 -5.35
N VAL A 104 -12.80 17.55 -5.77
CA VAL A 104 -13.16 16.42 -4.87
C VAL A 104 -11.93 15.77 -4.25
N ILE A 105 -10.87 15.61 -5.06
CA ILE A 105 -9.60 15.07 -4.57
C ILE A 105 -8.66 16.24 -4.27
N GLY A 106 -8.43 17.09 -5.26
CA GLY A 106 -7.57 18.25 -5.16
C GLY A 106 -6.15 17.88 -4.76
N ARG A 107 -5.55 18.76 -3.95
CA ARG A 107 -4.29 18.49 -3.27
C ARG A 107 -4.54 17.92 -1.90
N GLN A 108 -3.96 16.75 -1.65
CA GLN A 108 -4.04 16.07 -0.35
C GLN A 108 -2.63 15.68 0.06
N SER A 109 -2.34 15.76 1.35
CA SER A 109 -1.15 15.17 1.95
C SER A 109 -1.59 14.32 3.13
N LEU A 110 -1.05 13.12 3.21
CA LEU A 110 -1.36 12.17 4.27
C LEU A 110 -0.07 11.53 4.76
N PHE A 111 0.23 11.76 6.04
CA PHE A 111 1.26 11.05 6.78
C PHE A 111 0.61 9.97 7.66
N VAL A 112 1.16 8.76 7.61
CA VAL A 112 0.77 7.63 8.47
C VAL A 112 2.01 6.99 9.05
N ASP A 113 2.11 7.06 10.38
CA ASP A 113 2.99 6.20 11.15
C ASP A 113 2.38 4.79 11.22
N MET A 114 3.09 3.76 10.73
CA MET A 114 2.58 2.40 10.55
C MET A 114 2.76 1.57 11.83
N LEU A 115 2.20 2.08 12.93
CA LEU A 115 2.06 1.36 14.19
C LEU A 115 1.02 0.23 14.06
N ALA A 116 1.03 -0.72 15.01
CA ALA A 116 0.28 -1.98 14.96
C ALA A 116 -1.16 -1.87 14.41
N ASP A 117 -1.97 -0.92 14.92
CA ASP A 117 -3.37 -0.77 14.49
C ASP A 117 -3.60 0.30 13.42
N SER A 118 -2.57 1.08 13.06
CA SER A 118 -2.73 2.21 12.15
C SER A 118 -3.23 1.80 10.76
N PHE A 119 -2.80 0.65 10.23
CA PHE A 119 -3.31 0.18 8.95
C PHE A 119 -4.81 -0.08 9.02
N ARG A 120 -5.28 -0.78 10.06
CA ARG A 120 -6.69 -1.14 10.24
C ARG A 120 -7.56 0.10 10.36
N GLU A 121 -7.19 1.01 11.24
CA GLU A 121 -7.97 2.20 11.55
C GLU A 121 -7.95 3.25 10.44
N LYS A 122 -6.79 3.45 9.81
CA LYS A 122 -6.56 4.61 8.94
C LYS A 122 -6.61 4.27 7.46
N LEU A 123 -6.26 3.06 7.05
CA LEU A 123 -6.04 2.74 5.63
C LEU A 123 -6.98 1.67 5.10
N SER A 124 -7.21 0.59 5.86
CA SER A 124 -7.81 -0.65 5.36
C SER A 124 -9.16 -0.45 4.64
N ARG A 125 -9.97 0.50 5.10
CA ARG A 125 -11.33 0.78 4.60
C ARG A 125 -11.35 1.73 3.41
N ALA A 126 -10.22 2.31 3.00
CA ALA A 126 -10.17 3.27 1.91
C ALA A 126 -10.29 2.56 0.56
N ARG A 127 -11.38 2.85 -0.16
CA ARG A 127 -11.69 2.19 -1.44
C ARG A 127 -10.89 2.78 -2.59
N THR A 128 -10.67 1.95 -3.60
CA THR A 128 -10.14 2.38 -4.88
C THR A 128 -11.07 3.38 -5.54
N PHE A 129 -10.53 4.19 -6.44
CA PHE A 129 -11.28 5.27 -7.07
C PHE A 129 -10.92 5.40 -8.54
N GLY A 130 -11.88 5.87 -9.32
CA GLY A 130 -11.69 6.13 -10.75
C GLY A 130 -12.65 7.18 -11.27
N PHE A 131 -12.27 7.84 -12.36
CA PHE A 131 -13.16 8.78 -13.03
C PHE A 131 -14.13 8.03 -13.94
N LEU A 132 -15.40 8.44 -13.96
CA LEU A 132 -16.46 7.78 -14.74
C LEU A 132 -16.06 7.59 -16.20
N HIS A 133 -15.56 8.65 -16.85
CA HIS A 133 -15.14 8.61 -18.25
C HIS A 133 -13.98 7.64 -18.51
N GLU A 134 -13.06 7.48 -17.55
CA GLU A 134 -11.97 6.50 -17.65
C GLU A 134 -12.50 5.07 -17.47
N VAL A 135 -13.41 4.86 -16.52
CA VAL A 135 -14.05 3.56 -16.29
C VAL A 135 -14.84 3.13 -17.54
N GLU A 136 -15.62 4.03 -18.13
CA GLU A 136 -16.37 3.78 -19.37
C GLU A 136 -15.44 3.45 -20.54
N ALA A 137 -14.33 4.18 -20.68
CA ALA A 137 -13.32 3.91 -21.70
C ALA A 137 -12.64 2.54 -21.51
N LEU A 138 -12.31 2.19 -20.27
CA LEU A 138 -11.74 0.89 -19.91
C LEU A 138 -12.72 -0.25 -20.20
N GLN A 139 -13.99 -0.10 -19.83
CA GLN A 139 -15.05 -1.07 -20.12
C GLN A 139 -15.28 -1.25 -21.62
N ALA A 140 -15.26 -0.17 -22.39
CA ALA A 140 -15.34 -0.23 -23.86
C ALA A 140 -14.13 -0.96 -24.48
N ALA A 141 -12.95 -0.90 -23.83
CA ALA A 141 -11.76 -1.65 -24.19
C ALA A 141 -11.73 -3.09 -23.65
N GLY A 142 -12.79 -3.55 -22.96
CA GLY A 142 -12.89 -4.88 -22.37
C GLY A 142 -12.15 -5.05 -21.03
N LEU A 143 -11.69 -3.96 -20.42
CA LEU A 143 -11.03 -3.90 -19.11
C LEU A 143 -12.03 -3.42 -18.03
N ALA A 144 -11.67 -3.55 -16.74
CA ALA A 144 -12.51 -3.09 -15.61
C ALA A 144 -13.99 -3.55 -15.68
N ARG A 145 -14.25 -4.73 -16.25
CA ARG A 145 -15.60 -5.26 -16.51
C ARG A 145 -16.40 -5.53 -15.24
N GLY A 146 -15.71 -5.78 -14.13
CA GLY A 146 -16.31 -5.94 -12.79
C GLY A 146 -16.42 -4.63 -12.01
N GLY A 147 -15.94 -3.50 -12.55
CA GLY A 147 -15.95 -2.21 -11.86
C GLY A 147 -17.37 -1.67 -11.70
N SER A 148 -17.72 -1.25 -10.48
CA SER A 148 -19.01 -0.67 -10.13
C SER A 148 -18.88 0.26 -8.92
N MET A 149 -19.94 1.01 -8.60
CA MET A 149 -19.97 1.84 -7.38
C MET A 149 -19.99 1.01 -6.08
N GLU A 150 -20.21 -0.30 -6.16
CA GLU A 150 -20.12 -1.20 -5.00
C GLU A 150 -18.67 -1.51 -4.62
N ASN A 151 -17.73 -1.38 -5.58
CA ASN A 151 -16.33 -1.76 -5.40
C ASN A 151 -15.32 -0.66 -5.77
N ALA A 152 -15.78 0.56 -6.02
CA ALA A 152 -14.93 1.72 -6.25
C ALA A 152 -15.68 3.01 -5.94
N VAL A 153 -14.95 4.04 -5.52
CA VAL A 153 -15.42 5.43 -5.53
C VAL A 153 -15.39 5.94 -6.97
N VAL A 154 -16.55 6.32 -7.50
CA VAL A 154 -16.67 6.81 -8.87
C VAL A 154 -16.86 8.32 -8.88
N ILE A 155 -15.98 9.02 -9.60
CA ILE A 155 -15.94 10.48 -9.64
C ILE A 155 -16.31 10.98 -11.04
N SER A 156 -17.19 11.97 -11.13
CA SER A 156 -17.55 12.63 -12.39
C SER A 156 -17.49 14.14 -12.21
N GLY A 157 -16.56 14.80 -12.88
CA GLY A 157 -16.25 16.21 -12.63
C GLY A 157 -15.85 16.41 -11.17
N ASP A 158 -16.54 17.31 -10.47
CA ASP A 158 -16.33 17.59 -9.04
C ASP A 158 -17.40 16.94 -8.15
N THR A 159 -17.85 15.73 -8.48
CA THR A 159 -18.86 15.02 -7.70
C THR A 159 -18.51 13.54 -7.54
N VAL A 160 -18.69 13.03 -6.31
CA VAL A 160 -18.68 11.59 -6.00
C VAL A 160 -20.07 11.02 -6.28
N LEU A 161 -20.15 9.97 -7.10
CA LEU A 161 -21.42 9.39 -7.53
C LEU A 161 -21.98 8.34 -6.55
N ASN A 162 -21.15 7.78 -5.67
CA ASN A 162 -21.56 6.75 -4.72
C ASN A 162 -22.61 7.29 -3.73
N GLU A 163 -23.70 6.56 -3.56
CA GLU A 163 -24.65 6.80 -2.47
C GLU A 163 -23.92 6.65 -1.12
N GLY A 164 -24.00 7.68 -0.27
CA GLY A 164 -23.25 7.75 1.00
C GLY A 164 -21.86 8.41 0.90
N GLY A 165 -21.38 8.72 -0.32
CA GLY A 165 -20.15 9.49 -0.53
C GLY A 165 -18.87 8.75 -0.16
N LEU A 166 -17.91 9.49 0.39
CA LEU A 166 -16.62 8.97 0.84
C LEU A 166 -16.73 8.39 2.26
N ARG A 167 -15.93 7.37 2.56
CA ARG A 167 -15.74 6.82 3.92
C ARG A 167 -14.87 7.73 4.79
N PHE A 168 -14.00 8.51 4.15
CA PHE A 168 -13.11 9.50 4.74
C PHE A 168 -13.01 10.72 3.83
N ASP A 169 -12.88 11.92 4.38
CA ASP A 169 -12.72 13.15 3.56
C ASP A 169 -11.48 13.07 2.64
N ASP A 170 -10.45 12.37 3.08
CA ASP A 170 -9.18 12.09 2.39
C ASP A 170 -9.08 10.62 1.90
N GLU A 171 -10.21 9.96 1.58
CA GLU A 171 -10.26 8.54 1.19
C GLU A 171 -9.34 8.22 0.00
N CYS A 172 -9.20 9.14 -0.97
CA CYS A 172 -8.32 8.95 -2.13
C CYS A 172 -6.84 8.92 -1.75
N ALA A 173 -6.40 9.81 -0.85
CA ALA A 173 -5.06 9.74 -0.28
C ALA A 173 -4.88 8.43 0.51
N ARG A 174 -5.78 8.10 1.44
CA ARG A 174 -5.69 6.84 2.21
C ARG A 174 -5.58 5.62 1.31
N HIS A 175 -6.33 5.57 0.21
CA HIS A 175 -6.22 4.48 -0.75
C HIS A 175 -4.86 4.44 -1.44
N LYS A 176 -4.31 5.59 -1.84
CA LYS A 176 -2.96 5.63 -2.43
C LYS A 176 -1.87 5.24 -1.43
N ALA A 177 -2.04 5.53 -0.14
CA ALA A 177 -1.17 5.03 0.91
C ALA A 177 -1.30 3.50 1.06
N LEU A 178 -2.53 2.96 1.04
CA LEU A 178 -2.81 1.52 1.03
C LEU A 178 -2.13 0.83 -0.17
N ASP A 179 -2.26 1.38 -1.39
CA ASP A 179 -1.58 0.87 -2.59
C ASP A 179 -0.05 0.80 -2.36
N CYS A 180 0.54 1.86 -1.79
CA CYS A 180 1.97 1.90 -1.49
C CYS A 180 2.39 0.85 -0.46
N VAL A 181 1.61 0.63 0.61
CA VAL A 181 1.85 -0.45 1.58
C VAL A 181 1.91 -1.79 0.86
N GLY A 182 0.92 -2.08 0.00
CA GLY A 182 0.85 -3.33 -0.73
C GLY A 182 2.01 -3.52 -1.72
N ASP A 183 2.32 -2.48 -2.50
CA ASP A 183 3.42 -2.53 -3.47
C ASP A 183 4.79 -2.70 -2.81
N LEU A 184 5.02 -2.04 -1.66
CA LEU A 184 6.26 -2.18 -0.91
C LEU A 184 6.40 -3.57 -0.29
N TYR A 185 5.29 -4.19 0.13
CA TYR A 185 5.31 -5.53 0.72
C TYR A 185 5.66 -6.64 -0.29
N LEU A 186 5.67 -6.34 -1.60
CA LEU A 186 6.24 -7.21 -2.62
C LEU A 186 7.75 -7.43 -2.46
N ALA A 187 8.41 -6.70 -1.56
CA ALA A 187 9.78 -6.98 -1.13
C ALA A 187 9.92 -8.35 -0.44
N GLY A 188 8.81 -8.92 0.05
CA GLY A 188 8.79 -10.19 0.78
C GLY A 188 9.05 -10.07 2.29
N ALA A 189 9.18 -8.84 2.80
CA ALA A 189 9.30 -8.54 4.22
C ALA A 189 8.80 -7.12 4.50
N ALA A 190 8.49 -6.82 5.77
CA ALA A 190 8.18 -5.45 6.20
C ALA A 190 9.39 -4.53 5.96
N ILE A 191 9.16 -3.26 5.66
CA ILE A 191 10.24 -2.28 5.45
C ILE A 191 10.26 -1.27 6.58
N ILE A 192 11.37 -1.20 7.31
CA ILE A 192 11.66 -0.19 8.33
C ILE A 192 12.33 1.00 7.63
N GLY A 193 11.61 2.10 7.54
CA GLY A 193 11.98 3.29 6.79
C GLY A 193 10.81 4.25 6.63
N HIS A 194 11.12 5.46 6.15
CA HIS A 194 10.13 6.47 5.80
C HIS A 194 9.96 6.50 4.29
N PHE A 195 8.80 6.10 3.79
CA PHE A 195 8.44 6.24 2.38
C PHE A 195 7.75 7.58 2.14
N HIS A 196 8.14 8.29 1.08
CA HIS A 196 7.47 9.50 0.62
C HIS A 196 7.17 9.42 -0.88
N GLY A 197 5.90 9.57 -1.24
CA GLY A 197 5.43 9.53 -2.62
C GLY A 197 4.68 10.79 -3.03
N ILE A 198 5.11 11.45 -4.10
CA ILE A 198 4.38 12.56 -4.73
C ILE A 198 3.77 12.04 -6.03
N ARG A 199 2.45 12.14 -6.16
CA ARG A 199 1.65 11.49 -7.21
C ARG A 199 2.02 9.99 -7.32
N PRO A 200 1.93 9.23 -6.22
CA PRO A 200 2.39 7.85 -6.22
C PRO A 200 1.54 6.97 -7.14
N GLY A 201 2.12 5.84 -7.53
CA GLY A 201 1.46 4.81 -8.31
C GLY A 201 2.32 3.56 -8.45
N HIS A 202 1.70 2.44 -8.83
CA HIS A 202 2.36 1.13 -8.82
C HIS A 202 3.68 1.07 -9.58
N ALA A 203 3.76 1.72 -10.75
CA ALA A 203 4.98 1.73 -11.55
C ALA A 203 6.17 2.40 -10.85
N ILE A 204 5.96 3.57 -10.23
CA ILE A 204 7.02 4.30 -9.53
C ILE A 204 7.37 3.64 -8.19
N ASN A 205 6.37 3.05 -7.50
CA ASN A 205 6.58 2.26 -6.29
C ASN A 205 7.47 1.04 -6.59
N ASN A 206 7.17 0.29 -7.65
CA ASN A 206 7.99 -0.85 -8.07
C ASN A 206 9.40 -0.43 -8.53
N LYS A 207 9.51 0.71 -9.22
CA LYS A 207 10.80 1.28 -9.64
C LYS A 207 11.67 1.63 -8.42
N LEU A 208 11.07 2.21 -7.38
CA LEU A 208 11.76 2.49 -6.12
C LEU A 208 12.21 1.19 -5.45
N LEU A 209 11.31 0.21 -5.31
CA LEU A 209 11.61 -1.04 -4.64
C LEU A 209 12.74 -1.81 -5.34
N ARG A 210 12.70 -1.89 -6.68
CA ARG A 210 13.81 -2.47 -7.46
C ARG A 210 15.12 -1.74 -7.24
N LYS A 211 15.10 -0.40 -7.16
CA LYS A 211 16.31 0.39 -6.93
C LYS A 211 16.87 0.18 -5.52
N LEU A 212 16.01 0.12 -4.50
CA LEU A 212 16.40 -0.18 -3.12
C LEU A 212 17.07 -1.56 -3.04
N LEU A 213 16.38 -2.60 -3.54
CA LEU A 213 16.86 -3.99 -3.42
C LEU A 213 18.13 -4.28 -4.24
N ALA A 214 18.37 -3.53 -5.32
CA ALA A 214 19.58 -3.65 -6.13
C ALA A 214 20.83 -3.01 -5.49
N ASP A 215 20.67 -2.16 -4.47
CA ASP A 215 21.77 -1.52 -3.75
C ASP A 215 21.92 -2.19 -2.38
N GLU A 216 22.77 -3.22 -2.29
CA GLU A 216 23.03 -3.98 -1.06
C GLU A 216 23.57 -3.11 0.09
N ALA A 217 24.10 -1.91 -0.20
CA ALA A 217 24.53 -0.96 0.82
C ALA A 217 23.42 0.00 1.27
N ALA A 218 22.20 -0.13 0.71
CA ALA A 218 21.04 0.69 1.07
C ALA A 218 20.13 0.05 2.10
N TRP A 219 20.30 -1.25 2.38
CA TRP A 219 19.42 -1.98 3.28
C TRP A 219 20.10 -3.19 3.93
N GLU A 220 19.51 -3.67 5.02
CA GLU A 220 19.89 -4.92 5.68
C GLU A 220 18.64 -5.69 6.15
N LEU A 221 18.77 -7.00 6.39
CA LEU A 221 17.75 -7.77 7.10
C LEU A 221 18.01 -7.69 8.60
N VAL A 222 16.97 -7.36 9.36
CA VAL A 222 17.01 -7.27 10.82
C VAL A 222 15.88 -8.10 11.44
N ASP A 223 16.08 -8.54 12.67
CA ASP A 223 15.02 -9.19 13.45
C ASP A 223 14.07 -8.12 14.01
N MET A 224 12.76 -8.37 13.90
CA MET A 224 11.74 -7.41 14.34
C MET A 224 11.79 -7.15 15.85
N ASP A 225 12.20 -8.13 16.64
CA ASP A 225 12.36 -7.98 18.09
C ASP A 225 13.52 -7.01 18.40
N GLU A 226 14.62 -7.06 17.65
CA GLU A 226 15.73 -6.10 17.79
C GLU A 226 15.28 -4.67 17.44
N VAL A 227 14.48 -4.53 16.38
CA VAL A 227 13.89 -3.23 16.00
C VAL A 227 12.97 -2.69 17.10
N ALA A 228 12.14 -3.56 17.71
CA ALA A 228 11.23 -3.17 18.78
C ALA A 228 12.01 -2.68 20.03
N ASP A 229 13.03 -3.44 20.43
CA ASP A 229 13.90 -3.08 21.56
C ASP A 229 14.64 -1.74 21.33
N GLU A 230 15.10 -1.49 20.10
CA GLU A 230 15.71 -0.21 19.72
C GLU A 230 14.72 0.95 19.85
N ILE A 231 13.48 0.80 19.33
CA ILE A 231 12.44 1.83 19.41
C ILE A 231 12.07 2.12 20.87
N ASP A 232 11.83 1.09 21.67
CA ASP A 232 11.50 1.23 23.10
C ASP A 232 12.63 1.95 23.86
N THR A 233 13.88 1.66 23.53
CA THR A 233 15.04 2.32 24.13
C THR A 233 15.12 3.80 23.78
N VAL A 234 14.85 4.16 22.52
CA VAL A 234 14.86 5.55 22.05
C VAL A 234 13.67 6.33 22.62
N GLU A 235 12.50 5.71 22.72
CA GLU A 235 11.31 6.29 23.37
C GLU A 235 11.56 6.56 24.86
N ALA A 236 12.15 5.60 25.58
CA ALA A 236 12.47 5.76 27.00
C ALA A 236 13.45 6.92 27.26
N ARG A 237 14.28 7.28 26.27
CA ARG A 237 15.19 8.43 26.33
C ARG A 237 14.55 9.75 25.91
N GLY A 238 13.33 9.74 25.40
CA GLY A 238 12.66 10.93 24.85
C GLY A 238 13.29 11.43 23.55
N GLU A 239 14.01 10.56 22.84
CA GLU A 239 14.77 10.90 21.63
C GLU A 239 14.00 10.51 20.35
N LEU A 240 12.81 9.90 20.48
CA LEU A 240 12.00 9.52 19.34
C LEU A 240 11.35 10.76 18.71
N VAL A 241 11.77 11.08 17.49
CA VAL A 241 11.12 12.10 16.67
C VAL A 241 9.96 11.43 15.93
N ARG A 242 8.73 11.71 16.37
CA ARG A 242 7.51 11.41 15.61
C ARG A 242 7.13 12.67 14.81
N ALA A 243 6.77 12.50 13.54
CA ALA A 243 6.35 13.59 12.66
C ALA A 243 5.00 14.19 13.10
#